data_AF-A0A803MRX2-F1
#
_entry.id   AF-A0A803MRX2-F1
#
_cell.length_a   1.000
_cell.length_b   1.000
_cell.length_c   1.000
_cell.angle_alpha   90.00
_cell.angle_beta   90.00
_cell.angle_gamma   90.00
#
_symmetry.space_group_name_H-M   'P 1'
#
loop_
_entity.id
_entity.type
_entity.pdbx_description
1 polymer ?
#
loop_
_entity_poly.entity_id
_entity_poly.type
_entity_poly.pdbx_seq_one_letter_code
_entity_poly.pdbx_strand_id
1 'polypeptide(L)'
;MGSATADITGDDFPAVSGSMYTDYNGPLSSTFPIENRNFPVTTKAVKTHLERTKSLPFVKRISDFHLLLTLARFLDINADIPALTQCVHSQTAVPEGYQLLIESIANAGV
;
A
#
# COMPACT_ATOMS: atom_id res chain seq x y z
N MET A 1 40.32 3.03 -29.00
CA MET A 1 39.32 2.85 -27.93
C MET A 1 37.94 3.03 -28.55
N GLY A 2 37.31 1.95 -29.03
CA GLY A 2 35.92 1.98 -29.49
C GLY A 2 35.03 1.66 -28.30
N SER A 3 34.17 2.60 -27.91
CA SER A 3 33.12 2.35 -26.93
C SER A 3 32.05 1.51 -27.63
N ALA A 4 31.98 0.22 -27.32
CA ALA A 4 30.92 -0.65 -27.82
C ALA A 4 29.62 -0.30 -27.08
N THR A 5 28.77 0.51 -27.70
CA THR A 5 27.34 0.57 -27.35
C THR A 5 26.71 -0.68 -27.94
N ALA A 6 26.37 -1.67 -27.10
CA ALA A 6 25.63 -2.83 -27.56
C ALA A 6 24.22 -2.38 -28.00
N ASP A 7 23.85 -2.70 -29.24
CA ASP A 7 22.49 -2.49 -29.73
C ASP A 7 21.55 -3.47 -29.00
N ILE A 8 20.54 -2.95 -28.31
CA ILE A 8 19.48 -3.77 -27.69
C ILE A 8 18.58 -4.28 -28.81
N THR A 9 18.56 -5.59 -29.02
CA THR A 9 17.73 -6.27 -30.02
C THR A 9 16.40 -6.72 -29.41
N GLY A 10 15.42 -7.02 -30.26
CA GLY A 10 14.09 -7.49 -29.82
C GLY A 10 14.12 -8.83 -29.07
N ASP A 11 15.23 -9.55 -29.09
CA ASP A 11 15.44 -10.83 -28.41
C ASP A 11 16.06 -10.67 -27.01
N ASP A 12 16.62 -9.49 -26.68
CA ASP A 12 17.19 -9.21 -25.36
C ASP A 12 16.11 -9.18 -24.26
N PHE A 13 14.87 -8.82 -24.61
CA PHE A 13 13.72 -8.78 -23.70
C PHE A 13 12.45 -9.25 -24.43
N PRO A 14 12.18 -10.57 -24.52
CA PRO A 14 10.98 -11.06 -25.19
C PRO A 14 9.71 -10.51 -24.51
N ALA A 15 8.92 -9.78 -25.28
CA ALA A 15 7.66 -9.21 -24.79
C ALA A 15 6.65 -10.33 -24.51
N VAL A 16 6.32 -10.53 -23.23
CA VAL A 16 5.18 -11.37 -22.85
C VAL A 16 3.91 -10.63 -23.24
N SER A 17 3.10 -11.24 -24.11
CA SER A 17 1.77 -10.73 -24.45
C SER A 17 0.86 -10.92 -23.23
N GLY A 18 0.74 -9.89 -22.40
CA GLY A 18 -0.14 -9.90 -21.23
C GLY A 18 -1.59 -10.07 -21.68
N SER A 19 -2.21 -11.20 -21.34
CA SER A 19 -3.65 -11.38 -21.50
C SER A 19 -4.36 -10.34 -20.63
N MET A 20 -4.82 -9.28 -21.29
CA MET A 20 -5.59 -8.23 -20.65
C MET A 20 -6.98 -8.81 -20.34
N TYR A 21 -7.42 -8.62 -19.09
CA TYR A 21 -8.77 -8.83 -18.55
C TYR A 21 -9.18 -10.24 -18.08
N THR A 22 -9.17 -10.42 -16.75
CA THR A 22 -10.19 -11.16 -15.99
C THR A 22 -10.40 -10.43 -14.65
N ASP A 23 -11.61 -9.91 -14.40
CA ASP A 23 -12.14 -9.29 -13.16
C ASP A 23 -11.18 -9.13 -11.94
N TYR A 24 -10.18 -8.25 -12.05
CA TYR A 24 -9.16 -8.03 -11.02
C TYR A 24 -9.62 -7.10 -9.90
N ASN A 25 -10.71 -7.41 -9.21
CA ASN A 25 -11.00 -6.73 -7.94
C ASN A 25 -10.28 -7.48 -6.81
N GLY A 26 -8.97 -7.26 -6.68
CA GLY A 26 -8.17 -7.81 -5.60
C GLY A 26 -8.64 -7.32 -4.22
N PRO A 27 -8.25 -8.00 -3.12
CA PRO A 27 -8.71 -7.63 -1.77
C PRO A 27 -8.17 -6.26 -1.30
N LEU A 28 -7.21 -5.68 -2.03
CA LEU A 28 -6.60 -4.40 -1.74
C LEU A 28 -7.17 -3.33 -2.66
N SER A 29 -7.73 -2.28 -2.06
CA SER A 29 -8.06 -1.04 -2.75
C SER A 29 -6.78 -0.23 -3.01
N SER A 30 -6.80 0.66 -3.99
CA SER A 30 -5.72 1.62 -4.28
C SER A 30 -6.30 3.03 -4.35
N THR A 31 -7.00 3.45 -3.28
CA THR A 31 -7.60 4.77 -3.17
C THR A 31 -6.77 5.73 -2.32
N PHE A 32 -5.75 5.22 -1.64
CA PHE A 32 -4.76 6.00 -0.92
C PHE A 32 -3.72 6.62 -1.87
N PRO A 33 -3.14 7.81 -1.56
CA PRO A 33 -2.10 8.41 -2.38
C PRO A 33 -0.86 7.52 -2.52
N ILE A 34 -0.40 7.34 -3.76
CA ILE A 34 0.77 6.54 -4.12
C ILE A 34 2.05 7.30 -3.79
N GLU A 35 3.04 6.63 -3.20
CA GLU A 35 4.34 7.20 -2.84
C GLU A 35 5.15 7.63 -4.07
N ASN A 36 6.19 8.45 -3.86
CA ASN A 36 7.14 8.90 -4.89
C ASN A 36 6.48 9.62 -6.09
N ARG A 37 5.28 10.18 -5.90
CA ARG A 37 4.68 11.18 -6.80
C ARG A 37 5.08 12.59 -6.37
N ASN A 38 4.57 13.62 -7.07
CA ASN A 38 4.94 15.04 -6.89
C ASN A 38 4.97 15.55 -5.44
N PHE A 39 4.31 14.87 -4.49
CA PHE A 39 4.30 15.25 -3.08
C PHE A 39 4.52 14.02 -2.18
N PRO A 40 5.31 14.16 -1.09
CA PRO A 40 5.48 13.10 -0.12
C PRO A 40 4.17 12.80 0.60
N VAL A 41 3.91 11.52 0.84
CA VAL A 41 2.75 11.08 1.62
C VAL A 41 2.98 11.41 3.09
N THR A 42 2.09 12.21 3.68
CA THR A 42 2.16 12.70 5.06
C THR A 42 1.21 11.94 5.99
N THR A 43 1.40 12.03 7.31
CA THR A 43 0.45 11.50 8.31
C THR A 43 -0.95 12.12 8.17
N LYS A 44 -1.05 13.35 7.65
CA LYS A 44 -2.33 13.99 7.26
C LYS A 44 -3.09 13.17 6.22
N ALA A 45 -2.41 12.55 5.25
CA ALA A 45 -3.07 11.69 4.27
C ALA A 45 -3.68 10.45 4.92
N VAL A 46 -2.98 9.84 5.91
CA VAL A 46 -3.50 8.73 6.73
C VAL A 46 -4.78 9.16 7.43
N LYS A 47 -4.77 10.32 8.11
CA LYS A 47 -5.97 10.88 8.76
C LYS A 47 -7.12 11.10 7.80
N THR A 48 -6.89 11.78 6.68
CA THR A 48 -7.94 12.04 5.67
C THR A 48 -8.54 10.74 5.14
N HIS A 49 -7.71 9.72 4.89
CA HIS A 49 -8.21 8.42 4.44
C HIS A 49 -9.05 7.71 5.49
N LEU A 50 -8.58 7.69 6.74
CA LEU A 50 -9.29 7.09 7.86
C LEU A 50 -10.63 7.79 8.11
N GLU A 51 -10.70 9.12 8.01
CA GLU A 51 -11.96 9.88 8.13
C GLU A 51 -12.93 9.59 6.98
N ARG A 52 -12.44 9.58 5.74
CA ARG A 52 -13.25 9.28 4.54
C ARG A 52 -13.87 7.88 4.61
N THR A 53 -13.18 6.93 5.23
CA THR A 53 -13.58 5.52 5.31
C THR A 53 -14.19 5.13 6.66
N LYS A 54 -14.47 6.09 7.56
CA LYS A 54 -14.91 5.82 8.94
C LYS A 54 -16.21 5.02 9.08
N SER A 55 -17.06 5.01 8.05
CA SER A 55 -18.29 4.21 8.01
C SER A 55 -18.05 2.73 7.75
N LEU A 56 -16.82 2.35 7.36
CA LEU A 56 -16.44 0.97 7.06
C LEU A 56 -15.81 0.30 8.29
N PRO A 57 -15.87 -1.04 8.39
CA PRO A 57 -15.09 -1.79 9.37
C PRO A 57 -13.59 -1.49 9.26
N PHE A 58 -12.87 -1.47 10.38
CA PHE A 58 -11.45 -1.06 10.41
C PHE A 58 -10.58 -1.85 9.43
N VAL A 59 -10.79 -3.16 9.31
CA VAL A 59 -10.06 -4.01 8.34
C VAL A 59 -10.23 -3.51 6.90
N LYS A 60 -11.42 -3.03 6.51
CA LYS A 60 -11.66 -2.46 5.17
C LYS A 60 -11.00 -1.09 5.00
N ARG A 61 -10.88 -0.31 6.09
CA ARG A 61 -10.20 0.99 6.08
C ARG A 61 -8.71 0.84 5.81
N ILE A 62 -8.09 -0.22 6.34
CA ILE A 62 -6.67 -0.54 6.16
C ILE A 62 -6.37 -1.46 4.96
N SER A 63 -7.39 -1.93 4.24
CA SER A 63 -7.25 -2.79 3.05
C SER A 63 -6.79 -1.99 1.83
N ASP A 64 -5.68 -1.26 1.95
CA ASP A 64 -5.07 -0.48 0.89
C ASP A 64 -3.55 -0.61 0.95
N PHE A 65 -2.94 -0.99 -0.17
CA PHE A 65 -1.51 -1.29 -0.24
C PHE A 65 -0.63 -0.10 0.12
N HIS A 66 -0.94 1.09 -0.41
CA HIS A 66 -0.14 2.30 -0.19
C HIS A 66 -0.33 2.84 1.23
N LEU A 67 -1.50 2.61 1.83
CA LEU A 67 -1.68 2.87 3.25
C LEU A 67 -0.78 1.96 4.10
N LEU A 68 -0.77 0.64 3.83
CA LEU A 68 0.08 -0.30 4.58
C LEU A 68 1.57 -0.01 4.39
N LEU A 69 2.00 0.35 3.18
CA LEU A 69 3.37 0.76 2.89
C LEU A 69 3.74 2.06 3.64
N THR A 70 2.80 3.00 3.71
CA THR A 70 2.97 4.24 4.49
C THR A 70 3.06 3.96 5.99
N LEU A 71 2.26 3.03 6.53
CA LEU A 71 2.30 2.62 7.94
C LEU A 71 3.58 1.85 8.29
N ALA A 72 4.18 1.13 7.35
CA ALA A 72 5.46 0.44 7.51
C ALA A 72 6.63 1.37 7.83
N ARG A 73 6.46 2.69 7.67
CA ARG A 73 7.43 3.71 8.12
C ARG A 73 7.41 3.96 9.64
N PHE A 74 6.35 3.51 10.32
CA PHE A 74 6.11 3.75 11.75
C PHE A 74 5.98 2.45 12.56
N LEU A 75 5.55 1.37 11.91
CA LEU A 75 5.35 0.05 12.49
C LEU A 75 6.47 -0.90 12.06
N ASP A 76 6.67 -2.00 12.81
CA ASP A 76 7.68 -2.99 12.46
C ASP A 76 7.30 -3.73 11.17
N ILE A 77 8.13 -3.57 10.14
CA ILE A 77 7.93 -4.21 8.83
C ILE A 77 7.95 -5.74 8.87
N ASN A 78 8.62 -6.33 9.86
CA ASN A 78 8.79 -7.79 9.97
C ASN A 78 7.74 -8.43 10.89
N ALA A 79 7.06 -7.66 11.73
CA ALA A 79 6.09 -8.18 12.70
C ALA A 79 4.68 -7.60 12.49
N ASP A 80 4.56 -6.27 12.52
CA ASP A 80 3.26 -5.60 12.51
C ASP A 80 2.62 -5.62 11.12
N ILE A 81 3.41 -5.35 10.07
CA ILE A 81 2.89 -5.33 8.70
C ILE A 81 2.36 -6.72 8.27
N PRO A 82 3.08 -7.85 8.51
CA PRO A 82 2.53 -9.18 8.28
C PRO A 82 1.25 -9.48 9.08
N ALA A 83 1.16 -9.01 10.34
CA ALA A 83 -0.06 -9.20 11.14
C ALA A 83 -1.25 -8.44 10.56
N LEU A 84 -1.04 -7.19 10.13
CA LEU A 84 -2.07 -6.36 9.49
C LEU A 84 -2.49 -6.93 8.12
N THR A 85 -1.54 -7.37 7.30
CA THR A 85 -1.84 -7.99 6.00
C THR A 85 -2.57 -9.31 6.17
N GLN A 86 -2.26 -10.11 7.20
CA GLN A 86 -3.01 -11.32 7.51
C GLN A 86 -4.47 -11.01 7.89
N CYS A 87 -4.70 -9.93 8.65
CA CYS A 87 -6.05 -9.48 8.97
C CYS A 87 -6.81 -9.04 7.71
N VAL A 88 -6.14 -8.30 6.82
CA VAL A 88 -6.71 -7.89 5.52
C VAL A 88 -6.97 -9.11 4.63
N HIS A 89 -6.05 -10.07 4.56
CA HIS A 89 -6.23 -11.27 3.74
C HIS A 89 -7.40 -12.13 4.23
N SER A 90 -7.45 -12.37 5.55
CA SER A 90 -8.48 -13.20 6.19
C SER A 90 -9.80 -12.45 6.43
N GLN A 91 -9.82 -11.13 6.18
CA GLN A 91 -10.93 -10.23 6.48
C GLN A 91 -11.39 -10.32 7.95
N THR A 92 -10.44 -10.46 8.87
CA THR A 92 -10.70 -10.56 10.32
C THR A 92 -10.60 -9.20 11.01
N ALA A 93 -11.13 -9.13 12.22
CA ALA A 93 -11.00 -7.93 13.06
C ALA A 93 -9.52 -7.61 13.31
N VAL A 94 -9.17 -6.32 13.17
CA VAL A 94 -7.84 -5.82 13.52
C VAL A 94 -7.77 -5.67 15.04
N PRO A 95 -6.73 -6.20 15.71
CA PRO A 95 -6.58 -6.04 17.17
C PRO A 95 -6.65 -4.57 17.60
N GLU A 96 -7.32 -4.28 18.72
CA GLU A 96 -7.55 -2.92 19.21
C GLU A 96 -6.26 -2.10 19.35
N GLY A 97 -5.19 -2.73 19.85
CA GLY A 97 -3.88 -2.08 19.98
C GLY A 97 -3.37 -1.51 18.65
N TYR A 98 -3.54 -2.24 17.54
CA TYR A 98 -3.17 -1.74 16.21
C TYR A 98 -4.09 -0.62 15.75
N GLN A 99 -5.38 -0.68 16.07
CA GLN A 99 -6.31 0.41 15.73
C GLN A 99 -5.87 1.72 16.39
N LEU A 100 -5.57 1.67 17.69
CA LEU A 100 -5.10 2.82 18.48
C LEU A 100 -3.76 3.36 17.98
N LEU A 101 -2.80 2.48 17.64
CA LEU A 101 -1.52 2.89 17.06
C LEU A 101 -1.70 3.61 15.73
N ILE A 102 -2.51 3.06 14.83
CA ILE A 102 -2.79 3.64 13.51
C ILE A 102 -3.51 4.99 13.65
N GLU A 103 -4.48 5.11 14.57
CA GLU A 103 -5.15 6.37 14.87
C GLU A 103 -4.20 7.40 15.50
N SER A 104 -3.24 6.95 16.31
CA SER A 104 -2.20 7.81 16.89
C SER A 104 -1.27 8.36 15.80
N ILE A 105 -0.81 7.51 14.87
CA ILE A 105 -0.01 7.93 13.70
C ILE A 105 -0.78 8.97 12.87
N ALA A 106 -2.08 8.76 12.65
CA ALA A 106 -2.92 9.70 11.92
C ALA A 106 -3.03 11.07 12.61
N ASN A 107 -2.96 11.11 13.95
CA ASN A 107 -3.10 12.34 14.74
C ASN A 107 -1.76 12.96 15.19
N ALA A 108 -0.63 12.28 15.00
CA ALA A 108 0.70 12.76 15.43
C ALA A 108 1.23 13.99 14.66
N GLY A 109 0.65 14.32 13.51
CA GLY A 109 1.07 15.46 12.66
C GLY A 109 0.01 16.54 12.49
N VAL A 110 -0.90 16.68 13.46
CA VAL A 110 -1.95 17.71 13.52
C VAL A 110 -1.47 18.87 14.39
#